data_AF-A0A924IH39-F1
#
_entry.id   AF-A0A924IH39-F1
#
_cell.length_a   1.000
_cell.length_b   1.000
_cell.length_c   1.000
_cell.angle_alpha   90.00
_cell.angle_beta   90.00
_cell.angle_gamma   90.00
#
_symmetry.space_group_name_H-M   'P 1'
#
loop_
_entity.id
_entity.type
_entity.pdbx_description
1 polymer ?
#
loop_
_entity_poly.entity_id
_entity_poly.type
_entity_poly.pdbx_seq_one_letter_code
_entity_poly.pdbx_strand_id
1 'polypeptide(L)'
;MKSSLIIISLLSFVVGCDAIDAMKATKDMKSATNSMNEKMDKTNIGIQETNDSVRKQKLILSINDMLDDKNTKDLEPVAIGMIAGAEEFGKAATTEETIKYTYKLLLEIKDVKPNEALKDTNGNYPASVVEAYDHKKMINLSQIYTIAGFYPQDKVDQIINEQIYGGGRYQRTAYIFLMARVQFLGTYLQETLFAEPLDTVEAMRELIVRLGAMDSILKSPFKDKVKINIDTFIARDPIVASLYDDAGKMEDSWNAPKLWKKVLKRFDQDLKDGNVVEGSSVKTTDVQNEITQLKATVQTYVGSWQ
;
A
#
# COMPACT_ATOMS: atom_id res chain seq x y z
N MET A 1 -50.07 -70.28 -47.55
CA MET A 1 -49.75 -69.41 -48.72
C MET A 1 -50.43 -68.07 -48.50
N LYS A 2 -49.68 -66.96 -48.66
CA LYS A 2 -50.08 -65.66 -49.25
C LYS A 2 -51.45 -65.06 -48.79
N SER A 3 -51.63 -63.83 -48.31
CA SER A 3 -51.01 -62.55 -48.62
C SER A 3 -51.91 -61.45 -48.01
N SER A 4 -51.33 -60.26 -47.75
CA SER A 4 -51.95 -58.92 -47.85
C SER A 4 -53.05 -58.52 -46.82
N LEU A 5 -52.76 -57.54 -45.95
CA LEU A 5 -53.02 -56.09 -46.13
C LEU A 5 -54.52 -55.72 -46.19
N ILE A 6 -55.00 -54.99 -45.18
CA ILE A 6 -55.59 -53.65 -45.28
C ILE A 6 -55.49 -53.02 -43.87
N ILE A 7 -54.63 -52.01 -43.75
CA ILE A 7 -54.56 -51.05 -42.65
C ILE A 7 -54.94 -49.73 -43.30
N ILE A 8 -56.17 -49.25 -43.10
CA ILE A 8 -56.53 -47.84 -43.33
C ILE A 8 -57.55 -47.39 -42.27
N SER A 9 -57.10 -46.39 -41.51
CA SER A 9 -57.82 -45.29 -40.85
C SER A 9 -58.98 -45.58 -39.89
N LEU A 10 -58.85 -45.11 -38.65
CA LEU A 10 -59.44 -43.83 -38.22
C LEU A 10 -59.19 -43.64 -36.71
N LEU A 11 -58.19 -42.84 -36.36
CA LEU A 11 -58.19 -42.08 -35.11
C LEU A 11 -57.57 -40.72 -35.44
N SER A 12 -58.44 -39.93 -36.03
CA SER A 12 -58.25 -38.53 -36.37
C SER A 12 -58.50 -37.68 -35.12
N PHE A 13 -57.53 -36.81 -34.86
CA PHE A 13 -57.66 -35.49 -34.25
C PHE A 13 -57.82 -35.33 -32.72
N VAL A 14 -57.16 -34.27 -32.23
CA VAL A 14 -57.03 -33.74 -30.86
C VAL A 14 -55.92 -34.46 -30.08
N VAL A 15 -54.67 -34.01 -30.09
CA VAL A 15 -54.17 -32.83 -29.35
C VAL A 15 -53.07 -32.12 -30.17
N GLY A 16 -53.47 -31.09 -30.92
CA GLY A 16 -52.59 -30.03 -31.38
C GLY A 16 -52.75 -28.82 -30.46
N CYS A 17 -51.69 -28.50 -29.71
CA CYS A 17 -51.23 -27.15 -29.31
C CYS A 17 -50.13 -27.28 -28.23
N ASP A 18 -50.28 -28.17 -27.25
CA ASP A 18 -49.41 -28.16 -26.07
C ASP A 18 -47.97 -28.62 -26.29
N ALA A 19 -47.71 -29.57 -27.21
CA ALA A 19 -46.35 -30.05 -27.48
C ALA A 19 -45.51 -29.06 -28.33
N ILE A 20 -46.16 -28.28 -29.20
CA ILE A 20 -45.51 -27.23 -29.99
C ILE A 20 -45.30 -25.98 -29.12
N ASP A 21 -46.25 -25.66 -28.24
CA ASP A 21 -46.13 -24.57 -27.28
C ASP A 21 -45.09 -24.88 -26.19
N ALA A 22 -44.94 -26.15 -25.76
CA ALA A 22 -43.85 -26.57 -24.87
C ALA A 22 -42.47 -26.51 -25.54
N MET A 23 -42.35 -26.89 -26.82
CA MET A 23 -41.09 -26.75 -27.57
C MET A 23 -40.74 -25.29 -27.88
N LYS A 24 -41.72 -24.44 -28.17
CA LYS A 24 -41.53 -22.98 -28.27
C LYS A 24 -41.15 -22.39 -26.93
N ALA A 25 -41.85 -22.71 -25.84
CA ALA A 25 -41.51 -22.27 -24.49
C ALA A 25 -40.11 -22.71 -24.06
N THR A 26 -39.64 -23.89 -24.46
CA THR A 26 -38.27 -24.35 -24.17
C THR A 26 -37.22 -23.63 -25.01
N LYS A 27 -37.52 -23.30 -26.27
CA LYS A 27 -36.65 -22.51 -27.16
C LYS A 27 -36.60 -21.03 -26.75
N ASP A 28 -37.74 -20.49 -26.34
CA ASP A 28 -37.90 -19.14 -25.80
C ASP A 28 -37.26 -19.03 -24.41
N MET A 29 -37.34 -20.06 -23.57
CA MET A 29 -36.54 -20.14 -22.33
C MET A 29 -35.05 -20.19 -22.62
N LYS A 30 -34.57 -21.02 -23.55
CA LYS A 30 -33.14 -21.06 -23.89
C LYS A 30 -32.64 -19.73 -24.46
N SER A 31 -33.47 -19.06 -25.26
CA SER A 31 -33.19 -17.70 -25.75
C SER A 31 -33.24 -16.65 -24.63
N ALA A 32 -34.16 -16.77 -23.68
CA ALA A 32 -34.27 -15.89 -22.52
C ALA A 32 -33.10 -16.09 -21.55
N THR A 33 -32.67 -17.33 -21.31
CA THR A 33 -31.49 -17.66 -20.48
C THR A 33 -30.20 -17.15 -21.13
N ASN A 34 -30.03 -17.30 -22.44
CA ASN A 34 -28.87 -16.74 -23.15
C ASN A 34 -28.88 -15.21 -23.12
N SER A 35 -30.05 -14.58 -23.33
CA SER A 35 -30.19 -13.12 -23.21
C SER A 35 -29.98 -12.60 -21.79
N MET A 36 -30.36 -13.39 -20.78
CA MET A 36 -30.15 -13.07 -19.37
C MET A 36 -28.68 -13.20 -18.98
N ASN A 37 -27.99 -14.24 -19.47
CA ASN A 37 -26.54 -14.39 -19.31
C ASN A 37 -25.79 -13.25 -19.98
N GLU A 38 -26.12 -12.88 -21.22
CA GLU A 38 -25.50 -11.74 -21.91
C GLU A 38 -25.77 -10.40 -21.21
N LYS A 39 -26.96 -10.20 -20.62
CA LYS A 39 -27.29 -9.01 -19.82
C LYS A 39 -26.56 -9.02 -18.48
N MET A 40 -26.42 -10.17 -17.83
CA MET A 40 -25.63 -10.32 -16.61
C MET A 40 -24.15 -10.07 -16.88
N ASP A 41 -23.60 -10.57 -17.98
CA ASP A 41 -22.21 -10.32 -18.38
C ASP A 41 -21.98 -8.83 -18.68
N LYS A 42 -22.89 -8.18 -19.43
CA LYS A 42 -22.83 -6.74 -19.68
C LYS A 42 -22.99 -5.91 -18.39
N THR A 43 -23.82 -6.37 -17.46
CA THR A 43 -23.99 -5.70 -16.16
C THR A 43 -22.76 -5.88 -15.29
N ASN A 44 -22.15 -7.08 -15.27
CA ASN A 44 -20.90 -7.35 -14.59
C ASN A 44 -19.76 -6.49 -15.15
N ILE A 45 -19.65 -6.38 -16.48
CA ILE A 45 -18.68 -5.49 -17.14
C ILE A 45 -18.94 -4.02 -16.76
N GLY A 46 -20.19 -3.54 -16.84
CA GLY A 46 -20.53 -2.17 -16.46
C GLY A 46 -20.28 -1.85 -14.99
N ILE A 47 -20.52 -2.80 -14.09
CA ILE A 47 -20.18 -2.68 -12.65
C ILE A 47 -18.66 -2.65 -12.47
N GLN A 48 -17.91 -3.49 -13.18
CA GLN A 48 -16.44 -3.48 -13.13
C GLN A 48 -15.86 -2.14 -13.62
N GLU A 49 -16.36 -1.60 -14.73
CA GLU A 49 -15.96 -0.29 -15.27
C GLU A 49 -16.32 0.86 -14.30
N THR A 50 -17.49 0.79 -13.67
CA THR A 50 -17.91 1.77 -12.66
C THR A 50 -17.03 1.69 -11.41
N ASN A 51 -16.75 0.49 -10.91
CA ASN A 51 -15.89 0.28 -9.75
C ASN A 51 -14.46 0.76 -10.03
N ASP A 52 -13.92 0.48 -11.22
CA ASP A 52 -12.60 0.98 -11.62
C ASP A 52 -12.58 2.50 -11.75
N SER A 53 -13.64 3.11 -12.28
CA SER A 53 -13.78 4.58 -12.37
C SER A 53 -13.80 5.23 -10.99
N VAL A 54 -14.59 4.70 -10.05
CA VAL A 54 -14.66 5.18 -8.66
C VAL A 54 -13.29 5.03 -7.98
N ARG A 55 -12.63 3.88 -8.17
CA ARG A 55 -11.29 3.64 -7.63
C ARG A 55 -10.26 4.64 -8.17
N LYS A 56 -10.25 4.92 -9.48
CA LYS A 56 -9.38 5.92 -10.11
C LYS A 56 -9.66 7.34 -9.61
N GLN A 57 -10.93 7.69 -9.38
CA GLN A 57 -11.27 8.97 -8.75
C GLN A 57 -10.71 9.06 -7.33
N LYS A 58 -10.84 8.01 -6.52
CA LYS A 58 -10.23 7.96 -5.18
C LYS A 58 -8.72 8.17 -5.26
N LEU A 59 -8.03 7.52 -6.20
CA LEU A 59 -6.59 7.75 -6.40
C LEU A 59 -6.24 9.21 -6.68
N ILE A 60 -6.97 9.86 -7.58
CA ILE A 60 -6.73 11.27 -7.93
C ILE A 60 -7.00 12.17 -6.72
N LEU A 61 -8.09 11.93 -5.99
CA LEU A 61 -8.43 12.71 -4.80
C LEU A 61 -7.37 12.55 -3.70
N SER A 62 -6.88 11.33 -3.49
CA SER A 62 -5.79 11.06 -2.55
C SER A 62 -4.49 11.77 -2.92
N ILE A 63 -4.14 11.80 -4.21
CA ILE A 63 -2.98 12.56 -4.70
C ILE A 63 -3.19 14.07 -4.49
N ASN A 64 -4.38 14.59 -4.83
CA ASN A 64 -4.68 16.00 -4.64
C ASN A 64 -4.65 16.40 -3.16
N ASP A 65 -5.09 15.53 -2.25
CA ASP A 65 -4.99 15.76 -0.81
C ASP A 65 -3.52 15.83 -0.37
N MET A 66 -2.66 14.88 -0.79
CA MET A 66 -1.22 14.94 -0.50
C MET A 66 -0.55 16.22 -1.04
N LEU A 67 -1.05 16.74 -2.16
CA LEU A 67 -0.49 17.91 -2.86
C LEU A 67 -1.16 19.24 -2.48
N ASP A 68 -2.10 19.24 -1.53
CA ASP A 68 -2.66 20.47 -0.97
C ASP A 68 -1.52 21.30 -0.35
N ASP A 69 -1.50 22.62 -0.61
CA ASP A 69 -0.46 23.54 -0.15
C ASP A 69 -0.19 23.40 1.36
N LYS A 70 -1.22 23.12 2.16
CA LYS A 70 -1.09 22.93 3.60
C LYS A 70 -0.30 21.65 3.95
N ASN A 71 -0.42 20.62 3.13
CA ASN A 71 0.16 19.29 3.33
C ASN A 71 1.58 19.18 2.74
N THR A 72 1.93 20.09 1.83
CA THR A 72 3.27 20.17 1.23
C THR A 72 4.20 21.17 1.91
N LYS A 73 3.69 21.99 2.85
CA LYS A 73 4.47 23.05 3.49
C LYS A 73 5.61 22.51 4.36
N ASP A 74 5.30 21.58 5.25
CA ASP A 74 6.23 21.01 6.23
C ASP A 74 6.44 19.52 5.92
N LEU A 75 7.58 19.21 5.29
CA LEU A 75 7.87 17.88 4.73
C LEU A 75 8.83 17.05 5.58
N GLU A 76 9.48 17.67 6.56
CA GLU A 76 10.53 17.08 7.38
C GLU A 76 10.24 17.26 8.87
N PRO A 77 10.69 16.34 9.72
CA PRO A 77 11.35 15.06 9.39
C PRO A 77 10.38 14.02 8.78
N VAL A 78 9.07 14.24 8.95
CA VAL A 78 8.00 13.42 8.38
C VAL A 78 6.94 14.35 7.78
N ALA A 79 6.52 14.08 6.54
CA ALA A 79 5.43 14.81 5.89
C ALA A 79 4.06 14.39 6.44
N ILE A 80 3.75 14.75 7.70
CA ILE A 80 2.54 14.35 8.42
C ILE A 80 1.27 14.78 7.65
N GLY A 81 1.29 15.96 7.01
CA GLY A 81 0.15 16.44 6.22
C GLY A 81 -0.24 15.51 5.06
N MET A 82 0.70 14.72 4.53
CA MET A 82 0.43 13.80 3.42
C MET A 82 -0.14 12.44 3.85
N ILE A 83 -0.20 12.15 5.17
CA ILE A 83 -0.54 10.81 5.65
C ILE A 83 -1.96 10.39 5.23
N ALA A 84 -2.96 11.25 5.42
CA ALA A 84 -4.35 10.91 5.11
C ALA A 84 -4.53 10.55 3.63
N GLY A 85 -4.01 11.39 2.73
CA GLY A 85 -3.99 11.11 1.30
C GLY A 85 -3.21 9.83 0.95
N ALA A 86 -2.06 9.59 1.59
CA ALA A 86 -1.26 8.38 1.36
C ALA A 86 -1.98 7.09 1.77
N GLU A 87 -2.72 7.11 2.88
CA GLU A 87 -3.54 5.97 3.33
C GLU A 87 -4.67 5.65 2.34
N GLU A 88 -5.41 6.66 1.90
CA GLU A 88 -6.49 6.48 0.93
C GLU A 88 -5.94 6.04 -0.43
N PHE A 89 -4.78 6.57 -0.84
CA PHE A 89 -4.05 6.09 -2.02
C PHE A 89 -3.72 4.60 -1.87
N GLY A 90 -3.14 4.20 -0.74
CA GLY A 90 -2.75 2.81 -0.47
C GLY A 90 -3.93 1.83 -0.51
N LYS A 91 -5.09 2.26 -0.02
CA LYS A 91 -6.34 1.48 -0.10
C LYS A 91 -6.81 1.31 -1.55
N ALA A 92 -6.82 2.39 -2.34
CA ALA A 92 -7.36 2.39 -3.71
C ALA A 92 -6.39 1.84 -4.78
N ALA A 93 -5.09 1.99 -4.61
CA ALA A 93 -4.09 1.69 -5.63
C ALA A 93 -3.81 0.20 -5.75
N THR A 94 -3.69 -0.29 -6.97
CA THR A 94 -3.09 -1.61 -7.24
C THR A 94 -1.58 -1.57 -7.04
N THR A 95 -0.94 -2.74 -6.88
CA THR A 95 0.53 -2.84 -6.75
C THR A 95 1.26 -2.27 -7.97
N GLU A 96 0.73 -2.55 -9.16
CA GLU A 96 1.29 -2.06 -10.42
C GLU A 96 1.19 -0.53 -10.53
N GLU A 97 0.05 0.06 -10.18
CA GLU A 97 -0.11 1.52 -10.19
C GLU A 97 0.82 2.20 -9.19
N THR A 98 0.93 1.67 -7.98
CA THR A 98 1.84 2.20 -6.95
C THR A 98 3.28 2.20 -7.45
N ILE A 99 3.79 1.08 -7.95
CA ILE A 99 5.18 0.98 -8.39
C ILE A 99 5.44 1.83 -9.66
N LYS A 100 4.48 1.91 -10.60
CA LYS A 100 4.56 2.83 -11.74
C LYS A 100 4.61 4.29 -11.29
N TYR A 101 3.78 4.66 -10.31
CA TYR A 101 3.74 6.01 -9.77
C TYR A 101 5.04 6.36 -9.05
N THR A 102 5.56 5.47 -8.21
CA THR A 102 6.88 5.62 -7.58
C THR A 102 7.99 5.80 -8.62
N TYR A 103 7.99 4.98 -9.69
CA TYR A 103 8.96 5.13 -10.77
C TYR A 103 8.88 6.52 -11.44
N LYS A 104 7.66 6.99 -11.72
CA LYS A 104 7.44 8.33 -12.29
C LYS A 104 7.98 9.42 -11.37
N LEU A 105 7.68 9.38 -10.07
CA LEU A 105 8.17 10.37 -9.11
C LEU A 105 9.70 10.36 -9.01
N LEU A 106 10.34 9.20 -9.05
CA LEU A 106 11.81 9.09 -9.07
C LEU A 106 12.41 9.70 -10.34
N LEU A 107 11.78 9.52 -11.50
CA LEU A 107 12.20 10.20 -12.73
C LEU A 107 12.06 11.71 -12.60
N GLU A 108 10.95 12.21 -12.06
CA GLU A 108 10.75 13.64 -11.85
C GLU A 108 11.79 14.22 -10.88
N ILE A 109 12.12 13.53 -9.79
CA ILE A 109 13.19 13.96 -8.87
C ILE A 109 14.52 14.09 -9.62
N LYS A 110 14.85 13.11 -10.46
CA LYS A 110 16.10 13.06 -11.20
C LYS A 110 16.18 14.12 -12.31
N ASP A 111 15.11 14.27 -13.07
CA ASP A 111 15.11 15.00 -14.34
C ASP A 111 14.71 16.47 -14.18
N VAL A 112 14.03 16.84 -13.09
CA VAL A 112 13.69 18.23 -12.79
C VAL A 112 14.97 19.01 -12.49
N LYS A 113 15.26 20.01 -13.32
CA LYS A 113 16.38 20.95 -13.21
C LYS A 113 15.91 22.37 -13.52
N PRO A 114 16.49 23.41 -12.90
CA PRO A 114 16.15 24.78 -13.24
C PRO A 114 16.54 25.10 -14.68
N ASN A 115 15.79 26.03 -15.27
CA ASN A 115 16.15 26.56 -16.58
C ASN A 115 17.47 27.33 -16.47
N GLU A 116 18.47 26.94 -17.25
CA GLU A 116 19.80 27.57 -17.29
C GLU A 116 19.74 29.08 -17.55
N ALA A 117 18.69 29.58 -18.23
CA ALA A 117 18.46 31.01 -18.44
C ALA A 117 18.17 31.80 -17.14
N LEU A 118 17.88 31.11 -16.04
CA LEU A 118 17.65 31.72 -14.73
C LEU A 118 18.95 31.96 -13.94
N LYS A 119 20.10 31.56 -14.47
CA LYS A 119 21.39 31.81 -13.84
C LYS A 119 21.72 33.30 -13.86
N ASP A 120 22.33 33.76 -12.77
CA ASP A 120 22.87 35.11 -12.66
C ASP A 120 24.13 35.27 -13.52
N THR A 121 24.71 36.47 -13.50
CA THR A 121 25.94 36.80 -14.25
C THR A 121 27.16 35.98 -13.80
N ASN A 122 27.11 35.36 -12.62
CA ASN A 122 28.16 34.51 -12.09
C ASN A 122 27.93 33.02 -12.43
N GLY A 123 26.84 32.70 -13.15
CA GLY A 123 26.47 31.34 -13.52
C GLY A 123 25.75 30.56 -12.40
N ASN A 124 25.31 31.24 -11.34
CA ASN A 124 24.64 30.63 -10.20
C ASN A 124 23.12 30.83 -10.25
N TYR A 125 22.36 29.89 -9.69
CA TYR A 125 20.92 30.06 -9.55
C TYR A 125 20.59 30.98 -8.37
N PRO A 126 19.60 31.89 -8.49
CA PRO A 126 19.06 32.62 -7.36
C PRO A 126 18.55 31.67 -6.27
N ALA A 127 18.71 32.05 -5.00
CA ALA A 127 18.30 31.21 -3.86
C ALA A 127 16.83 30.77 -3.93
N SER A 128 15.93 31.67 -4.34
CA SER A 128 14.50 31.36 -4.52
C SER A 128 14.23 30.34 -5.62
N VAL A 129 15.04 30.31 -6.68
CA VAL A 129 14.97 29.28 -7.72
C VAL A 129 15.45 27.96 -7.14
N VAL A 130 16.58 27.95 -6.43
CA VAL A 130 17.11 26.74 -5.80
C VAL A 130 16.09 26.13 -4.83
N GLU A 131 15.53 26.95 -3.93
CA GLU A 131 14.54 26.55 -2.94
C GLU A 131 13.28 25.95 -3.59
N ALA A 132 12.73 26.59 -4.62
CA ALA A 132 11.53 26.09 -5.30
C ALA A 132 11.75 24.71 -5.95
N TYR A 133 12.93 24.47 -6.54
CA TYR A 133 13.24 23.19 -7.19
C TYR A 133 13.54 22.09 -6.19
N ASP A 134 14.32 22.38 -5.16
CA ASP A 134 14.61 21.41 -4.10
C ASP A 134 13.34 21.09 -3.30
N HIS A 135 12.47 22.06 -3.03
CA HIS A 135 11.18 21.84 -2.39
C HIS A 135 10.27 20.95 -3.24
N LYS A 136 10.19 21.18 -4.57
CA LYS A 136 9.42 20.29 -5.47
C LYS A 136 9.95 18.85 -5.45
N LYS A 137 11.27 18.66 -5.43
CA LYS A 137 11.87 17.32 -5.30
C LYS A 137 11.53 16.68 -3.95
N MET A 138 11.54 17.46 -2.87
CA MET A 138 11.11 17.01 -1.56
C MET A 138 9.64 16.61 -1.55
N ILE A 139 8.73 17.35 -2.19
CA ILE A 139 7.32 16.95 -2.32
C ILE A 139 7.20 15.56 -2.97
N ASN A 140 7.92 15.33 -4.07
CA ASN A 140 7.91 14.04 -4.76
C ASN A 140 8.52 12.92 -3.90
N LEU A 141 9.59 13.20 -3.18
CA LEU A 141 10.21 12.23 -2.29
C LEU A 141 9.31 11.90 -1.10
N SER A 142 8.70 12.91 -0.49
CA SER A 142 7.78 12.76 0.64
C SER A 142 6.54 11.95 0.24
N GLN A 143 6.01 12.14 -0.97
CA GLN A 143 4.96 11.25 -1.50
C GLN A 143 5.42 9.79 -1.59
N ILE A 144 6.65 9.53 -2.08
CA ILE A 144 7.18 8.15 -2.13
C ILE A 144 7.25 7.58 -0.71
N TYR A 145 7.78 8.34 0.25
CA TYR A 145 7.96 7.90 1.63
C TYR A 145 6.62 7.64 2.32
N THR A 146 5.67 8.56 2.25
CA THR A 146 4.37 8.45 2.92
C THR A 146 3.53 7.32 2.32
N ILE A 147 3.46 7.23 0.97
CA ILE A 147 2.80 6.12 0.29
C ILE A 147 3.45 4.80 0.70
N ALA A 148 4.79 4.71 0.65
CA ALA A 148 5.48 3.48 0.98
C ALA A 148 5.30 3.07 2.45
N GLY A 149 5.27 4.03 3.38
CA GLY A 149 5.02 3.81 4.80
C GLY A 149 3.62 3.29 5.11
N PHE A 150 2.60 3.87 4.48
CA PHE A 150 1.19 3.54 4.72
C PHE A 150 0.61 2.51 3.74
N TYR A 151 1.39 2.02 2.78
CA TYR A 151 0.92 0.99 1.86
C TYR A 151 0.54 -0.30 2.63
N PRO A 152 -0.62 -0.93 2.33
CA PRO A 152 -1.02 -2.16 2.99
C PRO A 152 0.03 -3.27 2.85
N GLN A 153 0.29 -4.00 3.94
CA GLN A 153 1.37 -4.99 3.99
C GLN A 153 1.18 -6.12 2.98
N ASP A 154 -0.05 -6.61 2.81
CA ASP A 154 -0.43 -7.62 1.81
C ASP A 154 -0.06 -7.18 0.38
N LYS A 155 -0.26 -5.89 0.07
CA LYS A 155 0.14 -5.32 -1.22
C LYS A 155 1.65 -5.11 -1.33
N VAL A 156 2.35 -4.82 -0.23
CA VAL A 156 3.82 -4.81 -0.20
C VAL A 156 4.38 -6.21 -0.49
N ASP A 157 3.81 -7.23 0.12
CA ASP A 157 4.20 -8.62 -0.12
C ASP A 157 3.95 -9.03 -1.57
N GLN A 158 2.84 -8.57 -2.16
CA GLN A 158 2.57 -8.75 -3.58
C GLN A 158 3.59 -8.01 -4.47
N ILE A 159 3.99 -6.77 -4.15
CA ILE A 159 5.09 -6.07 -4.85
C ILE A 159 6.39 -6.87 -4.78
N ILE A 160 6.73 -7.42 -3.61
CA ILE A 160 7.93 -8.24 -3.43
C ILE A 160 7.87 -9.47 -4.35
N ASN A 161 6.74 -10.18 -4.35
CA ASN A 161 6.56 -11.38 -5.17
C ASN A 161 6.62 -11.07 -6.68
N GLU A 162 5.93 -10.03 -7.14
CA GLU A 162 5.83 -9.70 -8.56
C GLU A 162 7.09 -9.02 -9.10
N GLN A 163 7.62 -8.04 -8.39
CA GLN A 163 8.71 -7.21 -8.90
C GLN A 163 10.09 -7.71 -8.49
N ILE A 164 10.22 -8.31 -7.30
CA ILE A 164 11.53 -8.75 -6.80
C ILE A 164 11.76 -10.22 -7.16
N TYR A 165 10.95 -11.14 -6.64
CA TYR A 165 11.13 -12.57 -6.91
C TYR A 165 10.75 -12.95 -8.34
N GLY A 166 9.69 -12.35 -8.87
CA GLY A 166 9.23 -12.55 -10.25
C GLY A 166 10.11 -11.86 -11.31
N GLY A 167 11.11 -11.06 -10.92
CA GLY A 167 11.98 -10.34 -11.85
C GLY A 167 11.24 -9.28 -12.67
N GLY A 168 10.23 -8.63 -12.09
CA GLY A 168 9.40 -7.64 -12.79
C GLY A 168 10.18 -6.43 -13.31
N ARG A 169 9.61 -5.76 -14.32
CA ARG A 169 10.21 -4.61 -15.02
C ARG A 169 10.62 -3.44 -14.10
N TYR A 170 10.04 -3.35 -12.90
CA TYR A 170 10.30 -2.28 -11.94
C TYR A 170 11.05 -2.76 -10.69
N GLN A 171 11.79 -3.86 -10.78
CA GLN A 171 12.53 -4.44 -9.64
C GLN A 171 13.37 -3.40 -8.86
N ARG A 172 14.12 -2.53 -9.56
CA ARG A 172 14.91 -1.47 -8.91
C ARG A 172 14.03 -0.46 -8.16
N THR A 173 12.89 -0.08 -8.74
CA THR A 173 11.93 0.81 -8.09
C THR A 173 11.32 0.14 -6.85
N ALA A 174 11.03 -1.16 -6.91
CA ALA A 174 10.53 -1.91 -5.77
C ALA A 174 11.55 -1.89 -4.60
N TYR A 175 12.84 -2.07 -4.86
CA TYR A 175 13.85 -1.93 -3.80
C TYR A 175 13.90 -0.53 -3.18
N ILE A 176 13.81 0.52 -4.01
CA ILE A 176 13.75 1.90 -3.51
C ILE A 176 12.47 2.14 -2.69
N PHE A 177 11.34 1.59 -3.13
CA PHE A 177 10.07 1.66 -2.42
C PHE A 177 10.14 0.98 -1.04
N LEU A 178 10.80 -0.17 -0.94
CA LEU A 178 11.04 -0.83 0.36
C LEU A 178 11.96 0.00 1.27
N MET A 179 13.00 0.64 0.71
CA MET A 179 13.86 1.54 1.48
C MET A 179 13.07 2.75 1.98
N ALA A 180 12.27 3.37 1.12
CA ALA A 180 11.37 4.47 1.46
C ALA A 180 10.40 4.09 2.58
N ARG A 181 9.82 2.88 2.53
CA ARG A 181 8.97 2.35 3.61
C ARG A 181 9.73 2.25 4.92
N VAL A 182 10.92 1.67 4.93
CA VAL A 182 11.73 1.54 6.16
C VAL A 182 12.11 2.90 6.71
N GLN A 183 12.53 3.84 5.86
CA GLN A 183 12.85 5.19 6.29
C GLN A 183 11.65 5.91 6.89
N PHE A 184 10.53 5.93 6.17
CA PHE A 184 9.33 6.59 6.64
C PHE A 184 8.87 6.02 7.98
N LEU A 185 8.74 4.69 8.07
CA LEU A 185 8.29 4.05 9.30
C LEU A 185 9.27 4.29 10.46
N GLY A 186 10.59 4.22 10.21
CA GLY A 186 11.59 4.50 11.23
C GLY A 186 11.49 5.92 11.79
N THR A 187 11.38 6.91 10.91
CA THR A 187 11.24 8.32 11.32
C THR A 187 9.87 8.56 11.95
N TYR A 188 8.79 8.06 11.36
CA TYR A 188 7.43 8.19 11.90
C TYR A 188 7.33 7.63 13.31
N LEU A 189 7.87 6.42 13.56
CA LEU A 189 7.91 5.83 14.88
C LEU A 189 8.66 6.71 15.89
N GLN A 190 9.77 7.34 15.49
CA GLN A 190 10.56 8.20 16.36
C GLN A 190 9.85 9.50 16.71
N GLU A 191 9.24 10.14 15.71
CA GLU A 191 8.64 11.47 15.82
C GLU A 191 7.22 11.45 16.39
N THR A 192 6.53 10.30 16.33
CA THR A 192 5.14 10.17 16.81
C THR A 192 5.03 9.18 17.95
N LEU A 193 5.12 7.87 17.65
CA LEU A 193 4.80 6.82 18.62
C LEU A 193 5.80 6.70 19.78
N PHE A 194 7.07 7.10 19.59
CA PHE A 194 8.04 7.14 20.68
C PHE A 194 8.12 8.50 21.39
N ALA A 195 7.61 9.56 20.76
CA ALA A 195 7.64 10.90 21.31
C ALA A 195 6.62 11.05 22.45
N GLU A 196 5.41 10.51 22.27
CA GLU A 196 4.31 10.60 23.24
C GLU A 196 4.10 9.29 24.03
N PRO A 197 3.57 9.32 25.27
CA PRO A 197 3.18 8.12 26.00
C PRO A 197 2.24 7.22 25.18
N LEU A 198 2.43 5.89 25.25
CA LEU A 198 1.53 4.92 24.62
C LEU A 198 0.33 4.67 25.53
N ASP A 199 -0.61 5.60 25.52
CA ASP A 199 -1.74 5.66 26.44
C ASP A 199 -2.90 4.71 26.09
N THR A 200 -2.84 4.05 24.93
CA THR A 200 -3.87 3.12 24.45
C THR A 200 -3.28 1.82 23.92
N VAL A 201 -4.06 0.75 24.00
CA VAL A 201 -3.71 -0.55 23.40
C VAL A 201 -3.58 -0.46 21.89
N GLU A 202 -4.38 0.41 21.25
CA GLU A 202 -4.30 0.63 19.80
C GLU A 202 -2.96 1.27 19.40
N ALA A 203 -2.47 2.26 20.14
CA ALA A 203 -1.14 2.84 19.89
C ALA A 203 -0.03 1.79 20.04
N MET A 204 -0.14 0.89 21.03
CA MET A 204 0.79 -0.24 21.18
C MET A 204 0.73 -1.22 20.01
N ARG A 205 -0.49 -1.57 19.56
CA ARG A 205 -0.72 -2.44 18.39
C ARG A 205 -0.13 -1.83 17.12
N GLU A 206 -0.44 -0.56 16.87
CA GLU A 206 0.07 0.16 15.71
C GLU A 206 1.60 0.13 15.71
N LEU A 207 2.23 0.44 16.84
CA LEU A 207 3.68 0.43 16.95
C LEU A 207 4.28 -0.96 16.60
N ILE A 208 3.68 -2.05 17.10
CA ILE A 208 4.09 -3.42 16.75
C ILE A 208 3.91 -3.68 15.25
N VAL A 209 2.78 -3.29 14.66
CA VAL A 209 2.50 -3.50 13.24
C VAL A 209 3.50 -2.76 12.36
N ARG A 210 3.77 -1.49 12.65
CA ARG A 210 4.71 -0.65 11.88
C ARG A 210 6.15 -1.16 12.00
N LEU A 211 6.60 -1.48 13.22
CA LEU A 211 7.95 -2.02 13.40
C LEU A 211 8.08 -3.44 12.83
N GLY A 212 7.03 -4.26 12.88
CA GLY A 212 6.95 -5.57 12.22
C GLY A 212 7.09 -5.47 10.70
N ALA A 213 6.46 -4.47 10.08
CA ALA A 213 6.60 -4.21 8.64
C ALA A 213 8.02 -3.80 8.25
N MET A 214 8.76 -3.09 9.12
CA MET A 214 10.18 -2.82 8.90
C MET A 214 11.03 -4.09 9.09
N ASP A 215 10.77 -4.84 10.14
CA ASP A 215 11.48 -6.05 10.53
C ASP A 215 11.47 -7.12 9.42
N SER A 216 10.32 -7.30 8.77
CA SER A 216 10.18 -8.24 7.65
C SER A 216 11.10 -7.90 6.46
N ILE A 217 11.25 -6.60 6.15
CA ILE A 217 12.15 -6.13 5.09
C ILE A 217 13.61 -6.32 5.52
N LEU A 218 13.94 -5.99 6.78
CA LEU A 218 15.30 -6.12 7.32
C LEU A 218 15.78 -7.58 7.36
N LYS A 219 14.87 -8.56 7.44
CA LYS A 219 15.18 -9.99 7.40
C LYS A 219 15.16 -10.60 6.00
N SER A 220 14.69 -9.86 5.00
CA SER A 220 14.52 -10.39 3.64
C SER A 220 15.85 -10.88 3.02
N PRO A 221 15.82 -11.90 2.14
CA PRO A 221 17.03 -12.42 1.50
C PRO A 221 17.69 -11.44 0.50
N PHE A 222 17.02 -10.32 0.20
CA PHE A 222 17.47 -9.28 -0.73
C PHE A 222 17.76 -7.94 -0.03
N LYS A 223 17.84 -7.95 1.30
CA LYS A 223 18.03 -6.75 2.15
C LYS A 223 19.22 -5.87 1.78
N ASP A 224 20.28 -6.46 1.25
CA ASP A 224 21.50 -5.81 0.73
C ASP A 224 21.23 -4.93 -0.51
N LYS A 225 20.14 -5.21 -1.24
CA LYS A 225 19.72 -4.45 -2.43
C LYS A 225 18.78 -3.30 -2.10
N VAL A 226 18.24 -3.25 -0.88
CA VAL A 226 17.29 -2.23 -0.42
C VAL A 226 18.08 -0.97 -0.05
N LYS A 227 18.10 -0.02 -0.99
CA LYS A 227 18.82 1.25 -0.86
C LYS A 227 18.17 2.36 -1.68
N ILE A 228 18.38 3.60 -1.25
CA ILE A 228 17.99 4.82 -1.95
C ILE A 228 19.21 5.74 -2.07
N ASN A 229 19.35 6.36 -3.24
CA ASN A 229 20.36 7.37 -3.50
C ASN A 229 19.72 8.47 -4.37
N ILE A 230 19.61 9.67 -3.82
CA ILE A 230 19.14 10.88 -4.49
C ILE A 230 20.19 11.97 -4.29
N ASP A 231 20.99 12.21 -5.32
CA ASP A 231 22.11 13.16 -5.36
C ASP A 231 21.82 14.38 -6.23
N THR A 232 20.56 14.58 -6.61
CA THR A 232 20.17 15.58 -7.61
C THR A 232 19.62 16.87 -7.01
N PHE A 233 19.61 17.02 -5.69
CA PHE A 233 19.32 18.30 -5.04
C PHE A 233 20.41 19.32 -5.35
N ILE A 234 20.06 20.61 -5.37
CA ILE A 234 20.99 21.68 -5.72
C ILE A 234 21.71 22.19 -4.47
N ALA A 235 20.97 22.48 -3.40
CA ALA A 235 21.52 23.00 -2.14
C ALA A 235 21.50 21.99 -0.99
N ARG A 236 20.69 20.92 -1.09
CA ARG A 236 20.59 19.90 -0.04
C ARG A 236 21.65 18.83 -0.20
N ASP A 237 22.06 18.25 0.92
CA ASP A 237 22.92 17.07 0.92
C ASP A 237 22.24 15.90 0.20
N PRO A 238 23.01 15.04 -0.49
CA PRO A 238 22.48 13.82 -1.08
C PRO A 238 21.78 12.94 -0.05
N ILE A 239 20.59 12.46 -0.40
CA ILE A 239 19.87 11.48 0.42
C ILE A 239 20.36 10.10 0.02
N VAL A 240 21.25 9.55 0.84
CA VAL A 240 21.82 8.21 0.65
C VAL A 240 21.48 7.37 1.88
N ALA A 241 20.83 6.23 1.65
CA ALA A 241 20.63 5.25 2.69
C ALA A 241 20.61 3.83 2.15
N SER A 242 21.07 2.92 2.99
CA SER A 242 21.02 1.48 2.77
C SER A 242 20.61 0.81 4.08
N LEU A 243 20.10 -0.42 3.99
CA LEU A 243 19.80 -1.20 5.19
C LEU A 243 21.07 -1.84 5.78
N TYR A 244 22.01 -2.20 4.92
CA TYR A 244 23.25 -2.89 5.24
C TYR A 244 24.41 -2.28 4.44
N ASP A 245 25.58 -2.20 5.07
CA ASP A 245 26.81 -1.77 4.42
C ASP A 245 27.36 -2.84 3.45
N ASP A 246 28.42 -2.49 2.72
CA ASP A 246 29.07 -3.39 1.76
C ASP A 246 29.69 -4.65 2.42
N ALA A 247 29.92 -4.62 3.74
CA ALA A 247 30.36 -5.76 4.53
C ALA A 247 29.19 -6.64 5.02
N GLY A 248 27.95 -6.30 4.67
CA GLY A 248 26.73 -7.00 5.08
C GLY A 248 26.36 -6.75 6.54
N LYS A 249 26.90 -5.70 7.17
CA LYS A 249 26.53 -5.29 8.53
C LYS A 249 25.36 -4.31 8.46
N MET A 250 24.38 -4.53 9.33
CA MET A 250 23.21 -3.66 9.43
C MET A 250 23.61 -2.26 9.91
N GLU A 251 23.10 -1.24 9.24
CA GLU A 251 23.26 0.15 9.67
C GLU A 251 22.63 0.36 11.05
N ASP A 252 23.30 1.13 11.91
CA ASP A 252 22.88 1.28 13.31
C ASP A 252 21.49 1.92 13.44
N SER A 253 21.11 2.79 12.50
CA SER A 253 19.80 3.43 12.40
C SER A 253 18.65 2.43 12.22
N TRP A 254 18.94 1.25 11.65
CA TRP A 254 17.95 0.20 11.37
C TRP A 254 18.08 -1.00 12.29
N ASN A 255 18.78 -0.87 13.42
CA ASN A 255 19.02 -1.95 14.36
C ASN A 255 17.71 -2.45 15.00
N ALA A 256 17.01 -3.35 14.32
CA ALA A 256 15.74 -3.92 14.75
C ALA A 256 15.80 -4.51 16.17
N PRO A 257 16.85 -5.27 16.57
CA PRO A 257 16.98 -5.73 17.95
C PRO A 257 16.96 -4.59 18.98
N LYS A 258 17.67 -3.48 18.72
CA LYS A 258 17.66 -2.30 19.60
C LYS A 258 16.28 -1.64 19.61
N LEU A 259 15.62 -1.53 18.46
CA LEU A 259 14.29 -0.94 18.33
C LEU A 259 13.24 -1.75 19.10
N TRP A 260 13.16 -3.08 18.90
CA TRP A 260 12.22 -3.94 19.64
C TRP A 260 12.44 -3.92 21.15
N LYS A 261 13.69 -3.85 21.61
CA LYS A 261 14.00 -3.67 23.04
C LYS A 261 13.53 -2.31 23.56
N LYS A 262 13.63 -1.25 22.75
CA LYS A 262 13.09 0.08 23.08
C LYS A 262 11.58 0.04 23.23
N VAL A 263 10.87 -0.68 22.36
CA VAL A 263 9.42 -0.91 22.47
C VAL A 263 9.05 -1.57 23.78
N LEU A 264 9.70 -2.71 24.10
CA LEU A 264 9.40 -3.45 25.32
C LEU A 264 9.60 -2.59 26.57
N LYS A 265 10.70 -1.84 26.61
CA LYS A 265 10.98 -0.89 27.70
C LYS A 265 9.91 0.20 27.80
N ARG A 266 9.43 0.73 26.66
CA ARG A 266 8.39 1.75 26.64
C ARG A 266 7.06 1.20 27.16
N PHE A 267 6.66 0.00 26.74
CA PHE A 267 5.46 -0.66 27.27
C PHE A 267 5.55 -0.85 28.79
N ASP A 268 6.69 -1.32 29.30
CA ASP A 268 6.90 -1.47 30.75
C ASP A 268 6.81 -0.14 31.49
N GLN A 269 7.36 0.93 30.93
CA GLN A 269 7.35 2.26 31.52
C GLN A 269 5.93 2.86 31.53
N ASP A 270 5.22 2.86 30.40
CA ASP A 270 3.88 3.44 30.31
C ASP A 270 2.86 2.70 31.19
N LEU A 271 3.02 1.38 31.37
CA LEU A 271 2.23 0.60 32.33
C LEU A 271 2.55 0.97 33.79
N LYS A 272 3.83 1.15 34.12
CA LYS A 272 4.28 1.51 35.47
C LYS A 272 3.83 2.92 35.85
N ASP A 273 3.90 3.85 34.90
CA ASP A 273 3.58 5.26 35.09
C ASP A 273 2.06 5.50 35.08
N GLY A 274 1.25 4.48 34.75
CA GLY A 274 -0.20 4.58 34.69
C GLY A 274 -0.70 5.39 33.50
N ASN A 275 0.14 5.57 32.47
CA ASN A 275 -0.18 6.33 31.26
C ASN A 275 -1.20 5.61 30.39
N VAL A 276 -1.24 4.28 30.44
CA VAL A 276 -2.23 3.49 29.72
C VAL A 276 -3.58 3.72 30.38
N VAL A 277 -4.41 4.56 29.76
CA VAL A 277 -5.74 4.88 30.28
C VAL A 277 -6.56 3.60 30.24
N GLU A 278 -6.86 3.07 31.43
CA GLU A 278 -7.95 2.13 31.65
C GLU A 278 -9.24 2.85 31.24
N GLY A 279 -9.60 2.78 29.95
CA GLY A 279 -10.81 3.37 29.42
C GLY A 279 -12.01 2.89 30.23
N SER A 280 -12.58 3.78 31.06
CA SER A 280 -13.79 3.63 31.87
C SER A 280 -13.81 2.45 32.83
N SER A 281 -13.63 2.70 34.14
CA SER A 281 -14.21 2.07 35.37
C SER A 281 -14.66 0.59 35.43
N VAL A 282 -14.36 -0.22 34.42
CA VAL A 282 -14.52 -1.66 34.33
C VAL A 282 -13.12 -2.17 34.10
N LYS A 283 -12.46 -2.52 35.20
CA LYS A 283 -11.28 -3.38 35.20
C LYS A 283 -11.62 -4.63 34.37
N THR A 284 -11.24 -4.65 33.11
CA THR A 284 -11.43 -5.81 32.23
C THR A 284 -10.08 -6.49 32.13
N THR A 285 -9.99 -7.67 32.73
CA THR A 285 -8.90 -8.65 32.53
C THR A 285 -8.47 -8.75 31.06
N ASP A 286 -9.38 -8.46 30.12
CA ASP A 286 -9.15 -8.41 28.68
C ASP A 286 -8.07 -7.42 28.26
N VAL A 287 -8.08 -6.18 28.77
CA VAL A 287 -7.04 -5.17 28.43
C VAL A 287 -5.68 -5.62 28.93
N GLN A 288 -5.61 -6.18 30.14
CA GLN A 288 -4.37 -6.71 30.70
C GLN A 288 -3.87 -7.93 29.93
N ASN A 289 -4.77 -8.85 29.57
CA ASN A 289 -4.45 -10.02 28.75
C ASN A 289 -3.91 -9.59 27.38
N GLU A 290 -4.51 -8.57 26.78
CA GLU A 290 -4.12 -8.03 25.48
C GLU A 290 -2.73 -7.40 25.55
N ILE A 291 -2.46 -6.56 26.55
CA ILE A 291 -1.13 -5.99 26.80
C ILE A 291 -0.10 -7.12 27.01
N THR A 292 -0.44 -8.17 27.78
CA THR A 292 0.44 -9.34 27.94
C THR A 292 0.72 -10.04 26.61
N GLN A 293 -0.28 -10.21 25.74
CA GLN A 293 -0.11 -10.79 24.41
C GLN A 293 0.77 -9.91 23.50
N LEU A 294 0.59 -8.58 23.55
CA LEU A 294 1.41 -7.64 22.80
C LEU A 294 2.87 -7.68 23.27
N LYS A 295 3.12 -7.73 24.58
CA LYS A 295 4.47 -7.91 25.13
C LYS A 295 5.10 -9.24 24.72
N ALA A 296 4.34 -10.33 24.77
CA ALA A 296 4.81 -11.63 24.29
C ALA A 296 5.18 -11.58 22.80
N THR A 297 4.39 -10.88 21.99
CA THR A 297 4.68 -10.65 20.56
C THR A 297 5.97 -9.85 20.37
N VAL A 298 6.20 -8.78 21.13
CA VAL A 298 7.48 -8.04 21.07
C VAL A 298 8.66 -8.93 21.47
N GLN A 299 8.49 -9.79 22.48
CA GLN A 299 9.53 -10.73 22.91
C GLN A 299 9.88 -11.76 21.83
N THR A 300 8.91 -12.26 21.07
CA THR A 300 9.21 -13.18 19.94
C THR A 300 10.02 -12.47 18.86
N TYR A 301 9.72 -11.20 18.56
CA TYR A 301 10.55 -10.40 17.66
C TYR A 301 11.98 -10.23 18.19
N VAL A 302 12.17 -9.89 19.47
CA VAL A 302 13.51 -9.77 20.07
C VAL A 302 14.29 -11.10 19.96
N GLY A 303 13.64 -12.22 20.26
CA GLY A 303 14.27 -13.55 20.21
C GLY A 303 14.62 -14.01 18.80
N SER A 304 13.87 -13.58 17.79
CA SER A 304 14.10 -13.98 16.38
C SER A 304 15.38 -13.40 15.73
N TRP A 305 16.08 -12.51 16.43
CA TRP A 305 17.36 -11.94 16.01
C TRP A 305 18.58 -12.51 16.77
N GLN A 306 18.36 -13.42 17.72
CA GLN A 306 19.40 -14.11 18.50
C GLN A 306 19.76 -15.45 17.85
#